data_AF-A0A7D5M4C8-F1
#
_entry.id   AF-A0A7D5M4C8-F1
#
_cell.length_a   1.000
_cell.length_b   1.000
_cell.length_c   1.000
_cell.angle_alpha   90.00
_cell.angle_beta   90.00
_cell.angle_gamma   90.00
#
_symmetry.space_group_name_H-M   'P 1'
#
loop_
_entity.id
_entity.type
_entity.pdbx_description
1 polymer ?
#
loop_
_entity_poly.entity_id
_entity_poly.type
_entity_poly.pdbx_seq_one_letter_code
_entity_poly.pdbx_strand_id
1 'polypeptide(L)'
;MGDYNKPQEQTKAVRIGLMILPKINIKDFQTNRGKPSPYTPKDSIGDDGLTDYNVIDTVETFEVNNQVVRSFFVTPAIVKQIQRVPSYQSELSAGKVFGPCKIGQKKSAKNNANYWCLLFPGEEGY
;
A
#
# COMPACT_ATOMS: atom_id res chain seq x y z
N MET A 1 22.12 -18.64 -8.79
CA MET A 1 21.91 -18.20 -7.40
C MET A 1 21.90 -16.68 -7.42
N GLY A 2 20.72 -16.07 -7.34
CA GLY A 2 20.59 -14.60 -7.42
C GLY A 2 20.90 -13.97 -6.07
N ASP A 3 21.68 -12.91 -6.07
CA ASP A 3 22.06 -12.12 -4.90
C ASP A 3 20.85 -11.51 -4.18
N TYR A 4 20.40 -12.16 -3.10
CA TYR A 4 19.36 -11.67 -2.17
C TYR A 4 19.87 -10.58 -1.20
N ASN A 5 21.07 -10.04 -1.42
CA ASN A 5 21.76 -9.10 -0.53
C ASN A 5 21.99 -7.71 -1.15
N LYS A 6 21.13 -7.29 -2.07
CA LYS A 6 20.99 -5.86 -2.33
C LYS A 6 20.01 -5.31 -1.32
N PRO A 7 20.35 -4.28 -0.50
CA PRO A 7 19.31 -3.48 0.11
C PRO A 7 18.43 -3.05 -1.06
N GLN A 8 17.18 -3.51 -1.09
CA GLN A 8 16.22 -2.98 -2.06
C GLN A 8 16.34 -1.48 -1.89
N GLU A 9 16.84 -0.82 -2.94
CA GLU A 9 16.96 0.61 -2.98
C GLU A 9 15.60 1.16 -2.51
N GLN A 10 15.54 2.42 -2.10
CA GLN A 10 14.28 3.14 -1.97
C GLN A 10 13.48 3.23 -3.31
N THR A 11 13.72 2.32 -4.23
CA THR A 11 13.17 2.17 -5.55
C THR A 11 11.66 1.93 -5.50
N LYS A 12 10.98 3.02 -5.84
CA LYS A 12 9.80 3.09 -6.71
C LYS A 12 8.42 3.03 -6.07
N ALA A 13 8.31 2.83 -4.76
CA ALA A 13 7.03 2.98 -4.08
C ALA A 13 6.92 4.40 -3.50
N VAL A 14 6.02 5.21 -4.07
CA VAL A 14 5.74 6.56 -3.56
C VAL A 14 4.69 6.49 -2.46
N ARG A 15 4.64 7.45 -1.53
CA ARG A 15 3.62 7.47 -0.47
C ARG A 15 2.24 7.75 -1.05
N ILE A 16 1.26 6.98 -0.58
CA ILE A 16 -0.13 7.09 -1.04
C ILE A 16 -0.74 8.49 -0.88
N GLY A 17 -0.36 9.24 0.16
CA GLY A 17 -0.87 10.59 0.41
C GLY A 17 -0.28 11.68 -0.50
N LEU A 18 0.70 11.32 -1.34
CA LEU A 18 1.28 12.20 -2.36
C LEU A 18 0.65 11.97 -3.75
N MET A 19 -0.29 11.03 -3.87
CA MET A 19 -0.90 10.67 -5.13
C MET A 19 -2.41 10.96 -5.12
N ILE A 20 -2.90 11.65 -6.14
CA ILE A 20 -4.30 11.60 -6.52
C ILE A 20 -4.45 10.41 -7.46
N LEU A 21 -4.67 9.23 -6.89
CA LEU A 21 -4.86 8.01 -7.68
C LEU A 21 -6.29 7.98 -8.23
N PRO A 22 -6.46 7.71 -9.55
CA PRO A 22 -7.78 7.37 -10.09
C PRO A 22 -8.21 5.99 -9.55
N LYS A 23 -9.21 5.37 -10.20
CA LYS A 23 -9.59 3.99 -9.88
C LYS A 23 -8.39 3.07 -10.11
N ILE A 24 -8.11 2.21 -9.14
CA ILE A 24 -7.03 1.24 -9.14
C ILE A 24 -7.57 -0.17 -8.96
N ASN A 25 -6.88 -1.14 -9.56
CA ASN A 25 -7.06 -2.56 -9.35
C ASN A 25 -5.79 -3.13 -8.74
N ILE A 26 -5.90 -3.64 -7.53
CA ILE A 26 -4.77 -4.21 -6.78
C ILE A 26 -4.48 -5.59 -7.35
N LYS A 27 -3.27 -5.76 -7.86
CA LYS A 27 -2.78 -7.00 -8.46
C LYS A 27 -2.03 -7.86 -7.46
N ASP A 28 -1.28 -7.23 -6.56
CA ASP A 28 -0.50 -7.94 -5.56
C ASP A 28 -0.32 -7.09 -4.30
N PHE A 29 0.00 -7.75 -3.19
CA PHE A 29 0.29 -7.15 -1.91
C PHE A 29 1.48 -7.85 -1.25
N GLN A 30 2.50 -7.06 -0.89
CA GLN A 30 3.72 -7.57 -0.27
C GLN A 30 4.16 -6.69 0.90
N THR A 31 4.81 -7.31 1.88
CA THR A 31 5.48 -6.60 2.97
C THR A 31 6.97 -6.59 2.69
N ASN A 32 7.54 -5.40 2.54
CA ASN A 32 8.95 -5.19 2.27
C ASN A 32 9.62 -4.55 3.48
N ARG A 33 10.85 -4.95 3.81
CA ARG A 33 11.65 -4.30 4.85
C ARG A 33 12.56 -3.25 4.25
N GLY A 34 12.56 -2.06 4.84
CA GLY A 34 13.35 -0.93 4.34
C GLY A 34 13.82 0.01 5.44
N LYS A 35 14.62 1.00 5.06
CA LYS A 35 15.07 2.04 6.00
C LYS A 35 13.89 2.89 6.46
N PRO A 36 13.74 3.15 7.77
CA PRO A 36 12.68 3.99 8.29
C PRO A 36 12.80 5.43 7.77
N SER A 37 11.64 6.05 7.59
CA SER A 37 11.52 7.48 7.26
C SER A 37 11.48 8.33 8.53
N PRO A 38 11.70 9.65 8.46
CA PRO A 38 11.57 10.55 9.63
C PRO A 38 10.21 10.51 10.34
N TYR A 39 9.17 9.98 9.67
CA TYR A 39 7.82 9.86 10.18
C TYR A 39 7.44 8.42 10.58
N THR A 40 8.39 7.47 10.51
CA THR A 40 8.16 6.10 10.96
C THR A 40 8.12 6.09 12.50
N PRO A 41 7.05 5.57 13.14
CA PRO A 41 6.99 5.47 14.60
C PRO A 41 8.17 4.65 15.12
N LYS A 42 8.77 5.08 16.25
CA LYS A 42 9.93 4.37 16.83
C LYS A 42 9.61 2.91 17.14
N ASP A 43 8.39 2.63 17.62
CA ASP A 43 7.91 1.28 17.93
C ASP A 43 7.73 0.39 16.68
N SER A 44 7.79 0.96 15.48
CA SER A 44 7.74 0.21 14.20
C SER A 44 9.12 -0.02 13.60
N ILE A 45 10.19 0.40 14.26
CA ILE A 45 11.58 0.16 13.85
C ILE A 45 12.08 -1.05 14.64
N GLY A 46 12.45 -2.11 13.94
CA GLY A 46 13.02 -3.31 14.55
C GLY A 46 14.41 -3.05 15.13
N ASP A 47 14.91 -3.99 15.93
CA ASP A 47 16.23 -3.92 16.57
C ASP A 47 17.40 -3.81 15.57
N ASP A 48 17.17 -4.21 14.32
CA ASP A 48 18.11 -4.08 13.21
C ASP A 48 18.04 -2.73 12.48
N GLY A 49 17.24 -1.79 12.98
CA GLY A 49 17.09 -0.45 12.43
C GLY A 49 16.24 -0.38 11.15
N LEU A 50 15.55 -1.46 10.78
CA LEU A 50 14.66 -1.52 9.62
C LEU A 50 13.19 -1.47 10.03
N THR A 51 12.32 -1.10 9.10
CA THR A 51 10.87 -1.09 9.32
C THR A 51 10.14 -1.82 8.20
N ASP A 52 9.03 -2.45 8.54
CA ASP A 52 8.15 -3.11 7.59
C ASP A 52 7.24 -2.10 6.89
N TYR A 53 7.30 -2.12 5.57
CA TYR A 53 6.44 -1.35 4.70
C TYR A 53 5.51 -2.25 3.92
N ASN A 54 4.25 -1.89 3.95
CA ASN A 54 3.22 -2.53 3.16
C ASN A 54 3.19 -1.89 1.77
N VAL A 55 3.39 -2.68 0.72
CA VAL A 55 3.37 -2.24 -0.67
C VAL A 55 2.23 -2.95 -1.38
N ILE A 56 1.44 -2.18 -2.13
CA ILE A 56 0.51 -2.75 -3.10
C ILE A 56 1.05 -2.52 -4.51
N ASP A 57 0.86 -3.50 -5.37
CA ASP A 57 1.08 -3.41 -6.81
C ASP A 57 -0.28 -3.29 -7.50
N THR A 58 -0.39 -2.36 -8.44
CA THR A 58 -1.60 -2.13 -9.23
C THR A 58 -1.44 -2.63 -10.66
N VAL A 59 -2.57 -2.91 -11.32
CA VAL A 59 -2.61 -3.17 -12.77
C VAL A 59 -2.26 -1.89 -13.53
N GLU A 60 -2.79 -0.77 -13.07
CA GLU A 60 -2.59 0.55 -13.64
C GLU A 60 -1.22 1.11 -13.25
N THR A 61 -0.74 2.03 -14.08
CA THR A 61 0.47 2.81 -13.84
C THR A 61 0.11 4.28 -13.74
N PHE A 62 0.79 5.00 -12.86
CA PHE A 62 0.53 6.41 -12.58
C PHE A 62 1.81 7.21 -12.74
N GLU A 63 1.70 8.46 -13.16
CA GLU A 63 2.85 9.37 -13.17
C GLU A 63 2.88 10.17 -11.86
N VAL A 64 3.97 10.07 -11.12
CA VAL A 64 4.19 10.84 -9.90
C VAL A 64 5.59 11.42 -9.92
N ASN A 65 5.70 12.74 -9.83
CA ASN A 65 6.97 13.46 -9.96
C ASN A 65 7.77 13.04 -11.21
N ASN A 66 7.10 12.96 -12.37
CA ASN A 66 7.67 12.52 -13.66
C ASN A 66 8.21 11.08 -13.64
N GLN A 67 7.80 10.25 -12.68
CA GLN A 67 8.12 8.82 -12.65
C GLN A 67 6.87 7.99 -12.82
N VAL A 68 6.93 7.02 -13.74
CA VAL A 68 5.87 6.02 -13.90
C VAL A 68 6.00 4.99 -12.77
N VAL A 69 5.02 4.99 -11.88
CA VAL A 69 4.92 4.09 -10.73
C VAL A 69 3.72 3.17 -10.88
N ARG A 70 3.89 1.92 -10.48
CA ARG A 70 2.82 0.90 -10.43
C ARG A 70 2.64 0.31 -9.03
N SER A 71 3.51 0.69 -8.12
CA SER A 71 3.58 0.13 -6.77
C SER A 71 3.74 1.29 -5.82
N PHE A 72 3.11 1.22 -4.65
CA PHE A 72 3.20 2.29 -3.67
C PHE A 72 3.00 1.80 -2.24
N PHE A 73 3.55 2.58 -1.30
CA PHE A 73 3.47 2.27 0.12
C PHE A 73 2.10 2.63 0.68
N VAL A 74 1.51 1.71 1.42
CA VAL A 74 0.19 1.86 2.05
C VAL A 74 0.28 1.76 3.56
N THR A 75 -0.74 2.28 4.24
CA THR A 75 -0.85 2.15 5.68
C THR A 75 -1.31 0.72 6.05
N PRO A 76 -1.02 0.25 7.28
CA PRO A 76 -1.56 -1.02 7.78
C PRO A 76 -3.10 -1.08 7.77
N ALA A 77 -3.79 0.07 7.79
CA ALA A 77 -5.24 0.12 7.70
C ALA A 77 -5.75 -0.37 6.33
N ILE A 78 -5.10 0.05 5.24
CA ILE A 78 -5.41 -0.41 3.88
C ILE A 78 -5.15 -1.91 3.75
N VAL A 79 -4.03 -2.39 4.29
CA VAL A 79 -3.72 -3.83 4.30
C VAL A 79 -4.79 -4.63 5.00
N LYS A 80 -5.23 -4.18 6.18
CA LYS A 80 -6.32 -4.84 6.92
C LYS A 80 -7.63 -4.87 6.13
N GLN A 81 -7.89 -3.93 5.22
CA GLN A 81 -9.07 -4.00 4.34
C GLN A 81 -8.94 -5.12 3.31
N ILE A 82 -7.77 -5.29 2.71
CA ILE A 82 -7.51 -6.39 1.76
C ILE A 82 -7.58 -7.74 2.49
N GLN A 83 -6.95 -7.84 3.66
CA GLN A 83 -6.89 -9.07 4.46
C GLN A 83 -8.26 -9.53 5.01
N ARG A 84 -9.28 -8.65 5.04
CA ARG A 84 -10.64 -9.02 5.42
C ARG A 84 -11.37 -9.82 4.36
N VAL A 85 -10.88 -9.81 3.13
CA VAL A 85 -11.46 -10.56 2.02
C VAL A 85 -11.08 -12.03 2.21
N PRO A 86 -12.06 -12.94 2.32
CA PRO A 86 -11.77 -14.36 2.42
C PRO A 86 -10.92 -14.82 1.24
N SER A 87 -9.91 -15.64 1.50
CA SER A 87 -9.04 -16.22 0.47
C SER A 87 -8.26 -15.21 -0.39
N TYR A 88 -8.07 -13.97 0.06
CA TYR A 88 -7.39 -12.92 -0.71
C TYR A 88 -6.02 -13.37 -1.28
N GLN A 89 -5.23 -14.13 -0.51
CA GLN A 89 -3.92 -14.63 -0.97
C GLN A 89 -4.05 -15.59 -2.15
N SER A 90 -4.98 -16.55 -2.06
CA SER A 90 -5.24 -17.52 -3.13
C SER A 90 -5.81 -16.83 -4.36
N GLU A 91 -6.68 -15.84 -4.18
CA GLU A 91 -7.27 -15.07 -5.27
C GLU A 91 -6.22 -14.24 -6.02
N LEU A 92 -5.37 -13.50 -5.28
CA LEU A 92 -4.25 -12.74 -5.87
C LEU A 92 -3.24 -13.66 -6.56
N SER A 93 -2.92 -14.81 -5.94
CA SER A 93 -2.01 -15.81 -6.53
C SER A 93 -2.57 -16.45 -7.80
N ALA A 94 -3.91 -16.57 -7.90
CA ALA A 94 -4.60 -17.01 -9.10
C ALA A 94 -4.69 -15.94 -10.20
N GLY A 95 -4.10 -14.76 -9.97
CA GLY A 95 -4.11 -13.64 -10.90
C GLY A 95 -5.40 -12.82 -10.90
N LYS A 96 -6.29 -13.02 -9.91
CA LYS A 96 -7.44 -12.13 -9.73
C LYS A 96 -6.96 -10.78 -9.20
N VAL A 97 -7.73 -9.76 -9.54
CA VAL A 97 -7.46 -8.37 -9.15
C VAL A 97 -8.49 -7.93 -8.12
N PHE A 98 -8.05 -7.16 -7.13
CA PHE A 98 -8.91 -6.63 -6.09
C PHE A 98 -9.25 -5.16 -6.39
N GLY A 99 -10.52 -4.91 -6.72
CA GLY A 99 -10.97 -3.61 -7.21
C GLY A 99 -12.19 -3.77 -8.13
N PRO A 100 -12.60 -2.69 -8.81
CA PRO A 100 -11.98 -1.37 -8.81
C PRO A 100 -12.18 -0.66 -7.46
N CYS A 101 -11.15 0.04 -6.98
CA CYS A 101 -11.21 0.86 -5.77
C CYS A 101 -10.50 2.20 -5.97
N LYS A 102 -10.73 3.16 -5.08
CA LYS A 102 -10.00 4.44 -5.04
C LYS A 102 -9.30 4.59 -3.70
N ILE A 103 -8.22 5.35 -3.68
CA ILE A 103 -7.65 5.79 -2.42
C ILE A 103 -8.40 7.02 -1.94
N GLY A 104 -8.84 7.00 -0.69
CA GLY A 104 -9.44 8.17 -0.05
C GLY A 104 -9.16 8.22 1.45
N GLN A 105 -9.76 9.20 2.11
CA GLN A 105 -9.70 9.35 3.56
C GLN A 105 -11.08 9.12 4.17
N LYS A 106 -11.12 8.35 5.27
CA LYS A 106 -12.30 8.21 6.12
C LYS A 106 -12.00 8.73 7.51
N LYS A 107 -13.06 9.12 8.21
CA LYS A 107 -12.99 9.50 9.62
C LYS A 107 -13.15 8.26 10.48
N SER A 108 -12.21 8.04 11.41
CA SER A 108 -12.28 6.93 12.36
C SER A 108 -13.39 7.17 13.38
N ALA A 109 -14.30 6.20 13.52
CA ALA A 109 -15.37 6.25 14.52
C ALA A 109 -14.85 6.20 15.97
N LYS A 110 -13.60 5.74 16.19
CA LYS A 110 -13.03 5.59 17.54
C LYS A 110 -12.41 6.87 18.09
N ASN A 111 -11.76 7.66 17.24
CA ASN A 111 -10.95 8.80 17.67
C ASN A 111 -11.11 10.03 16.77
N ASN A 112 -12.07 10.01 15.84
CA ASN A 112 -12.38 11.10 14.92
C ASN A 112 -11.22 11.53 14.00
N ALA A 113 -10.13 10.75 13.95
CA ALA A 113 -8.97 11.05 13.12
C ALA A 113 -9.21 10.61 11.67
N ASN A 114 -8.68 11.38 10.71
CA ASN A 114 -8.68 10.98 9.30
C ASN A 114 -7.63 9.91 9.07
N TYR A 115 -7.99 8.85 8.35
CA TYR A 115 -7.07 7.80 7.95
C TYR A 115 -7.28 7.44 6.48
N TRP A 116 -6.18 7.08 5.81
CA TRP A 116 -6.20 6.62 4.43
C TRP A 116 -6.75 5.19 4.34
N CYS A 117 -7.64 4.96 3.38
CA CYS A 117 -8.29 3.68 3.13
C CYS A 117 -8.59 3.46 1.64
N LEU A 118 -8.90 2.22 1.29
CA LEU A 118 -9.53 1.88 0.01
C LEU A 118 -11.03 2.20 0.09
N LEU A 119 -11.54 2.86 -0.93
CA LEU A 119 -12.95 3.16 -1.18
C LEU A 119 -13.43 2.30 -2.36
N PHE A 120 -14.53 1.57 -2.16
CA PHE A 120 -15.15 0.71 -3.18
C PHE A 120 -16.42 1.38 -3.75
N PRO A 121 -16.89 0.94 -4.94
CA PRO A 121 -18.16 1.40 -5.50
C PRO A 121 -19.30 1.31 -4.49
N GLY A 122 -20.02 2.43 -4.30
CA GLY A 122 -21.13 2.54 -3.33
C GLY A 122 -20.72 3.06 -1.95
N GLU A 123 -19.44 3.29 -1.69
CA GLU A 123 -18.99 3.97 -0.47
C GLU A 123 -18.96 5.51 -0.65
N GLU A 124 -19.27 6.24 0.42
CA GLU A 124 -19.18 7.70 0.44
C GLU A 124 -17.74 8.13 0.13
N GLY A 125 -17.58 8.96 -0.91
CA GLY A 125 -16.28 9.44 -1.41
C GLY A 125 -15.65 8.62 -2.54
N TYR A 126 -16.29 7.54 -3.03
CA TYR A 126 -15.86 6.83 -4.25
C TYR A 126 -16.22 7.57 -5.54
#